data_AF-A0A3M1TBE3-F1
#
_entry.id   AF-A0A3M1TBE3-F1
#
_cell.length_a   1.000
_cell.length_b   1.000
_cell.length_c   1.000
_cell.angle_alpha   90.00
_cell.angle_beta   90.00
_cell.angle_gamma   90.00
#
_symmetry.space_group_name_H-M   'P 1'
#
loop_
_entity.id
_entity.type
_entity.pdbx_description
1 polymer ?
#
loop_
_entity_poly.entity_id
_entity_poly.type
_entity_poly.pdbx_seq_one_letter_code
_entity_poly.pdbx_strand_id
1 'polypeptide(L)'
;MDAVRAGGRRSFTLIELLVVIGIIAVLAGLTVPAISAVRRRSQVSSTTSLLQRLALALEQYENDFGDYPPSRFRAAGLGKSNGLNEGSECLTRCLTTSRRSGPYFEFADAELGNTDGDRIVGVREDPTGSIIRNAELLEVVDAWGNPVAYLHNAVYGQGASVSLPREDGEGRAPARVEADTSGKTGQYRGLTTFQLWSAGPDALAGTDDDIRIVGE
;
A
#
# COMPACT_ATOMS: atom_id res chain seq x y z
N MET A 1 25.89 27.61 66.36
CA MET A 1 26.90 27.99 65.36
C MET A 1 26.43 27.43 64.04
N ASP A 2 25.59 28.17 63.31
CA ASP A 2 25.07 27.73 62.02
C ASP A 2 25.58 28.67 60.94
N ALA A 3 26.56 28.18 60.18
CA ALA A 3 27.11 28.88 59.02
C ALA A 3 26.10 28.77 57.87
N VAL A 4 25.34 29.83 57.64
CA VAL A 4 24.48 29.97 56.45
C VAL A 4 25.39 30.04 55.23
N ARG A 5 25.52 28.92 54.50
CA ARG A 5 26.18 28.90 53.19
C ARG A 5 25.32 29.69 52.21
N ALA A 6 25.75 30.89 51.85
CA ALA A 6 25.18 31.65 50.74
C ALA A 6 25.49 30.91 49.43
N GLY A 7 24.55 30.06 48.99
CA GLY A 7 24.59 29.48 47.66
C GLY A 7 24.42 30.59 46.63
N GLY A 8 25.53 31.00 46.02
CA GLY A 8 25.54 32.03 44.98
C GLY A 8 24.57 31.66 43.87
N ARG A 9 23.50 32.45 43.73
CA ARG A 9 22.56 32.33 42.61
C ARG A 9 23.33 32.67 41.33
N ARG A 10 23.58 31.66 40.49
CA ARG A 10 24.19 31.85 39.17
C ARG A 10 23.19 32.56 38.28
N SER A 11 23.48 33.79 37.91
CA SER A 11 22.74 34.55 36.90
C SER A 11 23.17 34.09 35.52
N PHE A 12 22.22 33.65 34.68
CA PHE A 12 22.49 33.22 33.31
C PHE A 12 22.82 34.43 32.43
N THR A 13 23.85 34.31 31.59
CA THR A 13 24.22 35.36 30.63
C THR A 13 23.45 35.20 29.33
N LEU A 14 23.25 36.33 28.62
CA LEU A 14 22.64 36.33 27.29
C LEU A 14 23.45 35.50 26.29
N ILE A 15 24.78 35.49 26.43
CA ILE A 15 25.69 34.70 25.59
C ILE A 15 25.51 33.20 25.83
N GLU A 16 25.38 32.75 27.08
CA GLU A 16 25.12 31.33 27.38
C GLU A 16 23.81 30.87 26.75
N LEU A 17 22.75 31.70 26.79
CA LEU A 17 21.49 31.37 26.14
C LEU A 17 21.63 31.34 24.61
N LEU A 18 22.35 32.31 24.04
CA LEU A 18 22.60 32.40 22.60
C LEU A 18 23.36 31.17 22.07
N VAL A 19 24.37 30.70 22.80
CA VAL A 19 25.14 29.51 22.40
C VAL A 19 24.27 28.26 22.45
N VAL A 20 23.42 28.12 23.47
CA VAL A 20 22.52 26.95 23.60
C VAL A 20 21.52 26.90 22.45
N ILE A 21 20.85 28.00 22.13
CA ILE A 21 19.91 28.03 21.00
C ILE A 21 20.65 27.81 19.66
N GLY A 22 21.89 28.29 19.53
CA GLY A 22 22.73 28.05 18.36
C GLY A 22 23.04 26.57 18.17
N ILE A 23 23.42 25.86 19.24
CA ILE A 23 23.66 24.42 19.19
C ILE A 23 22.37 23.67 18.83
N ILE A 24 21.23 24.02 19.45
CA ILE A 24 19.93 23.39 19.14
C ILE A 24 19.56 23.60 17.66
N ALA A 25 19.77 24.80 17.11
CA ALA A 25 19.46 25.10 15.71
C ALA A 25 20.30 24.25 14.75
N VAL A 26 21.61 24.08 15.02
CA VAL A 26 22.49 23.21 14.21
C VAL A 26 22.05 21.74 14.31
N LEU A 27 21.79 21.23 15.52
CA LEU A 27 21.36 19.84 15.70
C LEU A 27 20.00 19.58 15.04
N ALA A 28 19.03 20.49 15.19
CA ALA A 28 17.73 20.38 14.56
C ALA A 28 17.83 20.41 13.02
N GLY A 29 18.66 21.31 12.47
CA GLY A 29 18.88 21.42 11.02
C GLY A 29 19.43 20.15 10.39
N LEU A 30 20.27 19.40 11.09
CA LEU A 30 20.78 18.09 10.64
C LEU A 30 19.77 16.95 10.83
N THR A 31 18.92 17.04 11.86
CA THR A 31 18.03 15.95 12.27
C THR A 31 16.79 15.83 11.37
N VAL A 32 16.18 16.95 10.96
CA VAL A 32 14.95 16.96 10.14
C VAL A 32 15.09 16.18 8.82
N PRO A 33 16.09 16.41 7.95
CA PRO A 33 16.21 15.67 6.70
C PRO A 33 16.49 14.17 6.92
N ALA A 34 17.22 13.82 7.98
CA ALA A 34 17.50 12.44 8.33
C ALA A 34 16.22 11.67 8.68
N ILE A 35 15.30 12.29 9.43
CA ILE A 35 14.01 11.67 9.80
C ILE A 35 13.16 11.39 8.56
N SER A 36 13.06 12.33 7.61
CA SER A 36 12.29 12.14 6.38
C SER A 36 12.79 10.96 5.56
N ALA A 37 14.11 10.80 5.44
CA ALA A 37 14.72 9.67 4.74
C ALA A 37 14.52 8.32 5.47
N VAL A 38 14.51 8.31 6.81
CA VAL A 38 14.18 7.12 7.61
C VAL A 38 12.71 6.74 7.42
N ARG A 39 11.79 7.71 7.45
CA ARG A 39 10.36 7.47 7.23
C ARG A 39 10.11 6.86 5.85
N ARG A 40 10.69 7.42 4.77
CA ARG A 40 10.54 6.86 3.41
C ARG A 40 11.02 5.41 3.35
N ARG A 41 12.19 5.11 3.92
CA ARG A 41 12.71 3.73 3.97
C ARG A 41 11.83 2.79 4.78
N SER A 42 11.29 3.25 5.91
CA SER A 42 10.34 2.48 6.72
C SER A 42 9.05 2.17 5.95
N GLN A 43 8.53 3.14 5.20
CA GLN A 43 7.34 2.97 4.38
C GLN A 43 7.59 1.97 3.25
N VAL A 44 8.73 2.07 2.54
CA VAL A 44 9.15 1.06 1.54
C VAL A 44 9.19 -0.32 2.18
N SER A 45 9.89 -0.48 3.31
CA SER A 45 10.01 -1.76 4.01
C SER A 45 8.65 -2.33 4.45
N SER A 46 7.74 -1.46 4.91
CA SER A 46 6.39 -1.84 5.31
C SER A 46 5.57 -2.33 4.12
N THR A 47 5.59 -1.58 3.02
CA THR A 47 4.90 -1.95 1.78
C THR A 47 5.45 -3.26 1.22
N THR A 48 6.78 -3.42 1.13
CA THR A 48 7.37 -4.69 0.69
C THR A 48 6.92 -5.87 1.56
N SER A 49 6.87 -5.69 2.88
CA SER A 49 6.42 -6.75 3.81
C SER A 49 4.93 -7.06 3.65
N LEU A 50 4.09 -6.05 3.39
CA LEU A 50 2.67 -6.23 3.06
C LEU A 50 2.53 -7.05 1.77
N LEU A 51 3.22 -6.67 0.68
CA LEU A 51 3.15 -7.39 -0.59
C LEU A 51 3.64 -8.84 -0.46
N GLN A 52 4.69 -9.09 0.34
CA GLN A 52 5.17 -10.45 0.60
C GLN A 52 4.14 -11.29 1.36
N ARG A 53 3.49 -10.73 2.38
CA ARG A 53 2.41 -11.44 3.09
C ARG A 53 1.23 -11.72 2.16
N LEU A 54 0.88 -10.78 1.28
CA LEU A 54 -0.17 -10.97 0.29
C LEU A 54 0.17 -12.09 -0.68
N ALA A 55 1.41 -12.15 -1.17
CA ALA A 55 1.87 -13.24 -2.03
C ALA A 55 1.71 -14.61 -1.34
N LEU A 56 2.09 -14.73 -0.07
CA LEU A 56 1.91 -15.97 0.69
C LEU A 56 0.42 -16.35 0.85
N ALA A 57 -0.44 -15.37 1.13
CA ALA A 57 -1.88 -15.61 1.24
C ALA A 57 -2.52 -15.98 -0.11
N LEU A 58 -2.00 -15.43 -1.21
CA LEU A 58 -2.40 -15.77 -2.57
C LEU A 58 -2.06 -17.22 -2.90
N GLU A 59 -0.88 -17.72 -2.52
CA GLU A 59 -0.56 -19.14 -2.67
C GLU A 59 -1.52 -20.03 -1.87
N GLN A 60 -1.84 -19.66 -0.62
CA GLN A 60 -2.80 -20.44 0.17
C GLN A 60 -4.21 -20.41 -0.44
N TYR A 61 -4.63 -19.26 -0.99
CA TYR A 61 -5.90 -19.14 -1.69
C TYR A 61 -5.93 -20.02 -2.95
N GLU A 62 -4.87 -20.02 -3.76
CA GLU A 62 -4.77 -20.86 -4.97
C GLU A 62 -4.85 -22.34 -4.62
N ASN A 63 -4.12 -22.79 -3.59
CA ASN A 63 -4.17 -24.17 -3.14
C ASN A 63 -5.59 -24.63 -2.80
N ASP A 64 -6.36 -23.74 -2.16
CA ASP A 64 -7.73 -24.03 -1.77
C ASP A 64 -8.70 -23.90 -2.94
N PHE A 65 -8.60 -22.86 -3.79
CA PHE A 65 -9.59 -22.56 -4.84
C PHE A 65 -9.25 -23.11 -6.23
N GLY A 66 -8.01 -23.55 -6.46
CA GLY A 66 -7.46 -24.04 -7.72
C GLY A 66 -7.10 -22.94 -8.74
N ASP A 67 -7.20 -21.67 -8.34
CA ASP A 67 -6.78 -20.50 -9.11
C ASP A 67 -6.59 -19.32 -8.15
N TYR A 68 -5.81 -18.32 -8.56
CA TYR A 68 -5.66 -17.09 -7.78
C TYR A 68 -6.96 -16.25 -7.85
N PRO A 69 -7.15 -15.26 -6.94
CA PRO A 69 -8.26 -14.33 -7.04
C PRO A 69 -8.38 -13.68 -8.43
N PRO A 70 -9.57 -13.54 -9.00
CA PRO A 70 -9.72 -12.84 -10.27
C PRO A 70 -9.40 -11.35 -10.12
N SER A 71 -8.81 -10.70 -11.13
CA SER A 71 -8.58 -9.24 -11.12
C SER A 71 -9.71 -8.41 -11.74
N ARG A 72 -10.88 -9.00 -11.99
CA ARG A 72 -12.01 -8.36 -12.69
C ARG A 72 -13.32 -8.72 -12.01
N PHE A 73 -14.21 -7.74 -11.87
CA PHE A 73 -15.49 -7.92 -11.19
C PHE A 73 -16.36 -8.99 -11.83
N ARG A 74 -16.38 -9.01 -13.17
CA ARG A 74 -17.14 -10.03 -13.92
C ARG A 74 -16.68 -11.44 -13.58
N ALA A 75 -15.38 -11.66 -13.40
CA ALA A 75 -14.83 -12.96 -13.03
C ALA A 75 -15.04 -13.27 -11.54
N ALA A 76 -15.05 -12.25 -10.67
CA ALA A 76 -15.41 -12.38 -9.25
C ALA A 76 -16.92 -12.53 -8.98
N GLY A 77 -17.77 -12.29 -9.99
CA GLY A 77 -19.23 -12.23 -9.84
C GLY A 77 -19.77 -10.93 -9.23
N LEU A 78 -18.93 -9.92 -9.00
CA LEU A 78 -19.26 -8.66 -8.30
C LEU A 78 -20.08 -7.67 -9.15
N GLY A 79 -20.46 -8.04 -10.37
CA GLY A 79 -21.35 -7.25 -11.22
C GLY A 79 -20.63 -6.17 -12.02
N LYS A 80 -21.19 -4.95 -12.04
CA LYS A 80 -20.63 -3.81 -12.77
C LYS A 80 -19.55 -3.12 -11.93
N SER A 81 -18.47 -2.72 -12.58
CA SER A 81 -17.43 -1.84 -12.03
C SER A 81 -17.12 -0.72 -13.01
N ASN A 82 -16.46 0.33 -12.50
CA ASN A 82 -15.89 1.44 -13.26
C ASN A 82 -14.54 1.08 -13.94
N GLY A 83 -13.98 -0.11 -13.66
CA GLY A 83 -12.69 -0.60 -14.20
C GLY A 83 -11.44 -0.06 -13.50
N LEU A 84 -11.62 0.80 -12.50
CA LEU A 84 -10.58 1.35 -11.64
C LEU A 84 -10.44 0.44 -10.41
N ASN A 85 -9.22 0.19 -9.96
CA ASN A 85 -8.91 -0.59 -8.75
C ASN A 85 -9.45 -2.04 -8.70
N GLU A 86 -10.16 -2.52 -9.73
CA GLU A 86 -10.85 -3.82 -9.75
C GLU A 86 -10.02 -4.99 -9.23
N GLY A 87 -8.74 -5.03 -9.61
CA GLY A 87 -7.82 -6.08 -9.18
C GLY A 87 -7.66 -6.10 -7.67
N SER A 88 -7.41 -4.93 -7.08
CA SER A 88 -7.21 -4.78 -5.63
C SER A 88 -8.49 -5.07 -4.85
N GLU A 89 -9.63 -4.58 -5.34
CA GLU A 89 -10.93 -4.80 -4.70
C GLU A 89 -11.36 -6.27 -4.70
N CYS A 90 -11.15 -6.96 -5.83
CA CYS A 90 -11.39 -8.39 -5.92
C CYS A 90 -10.44 -9.15 -5.00
N LEU A 91 -9.15 -8.78 -4.98
CA LEU A 91 -8.15 -9.36 -4.10
C LEU A 91 -8.59 -9.24 -2.63
N THR A 92 -8.95 -8.04 -2.18
CA THR A 92 -9.41 -7.77 -0.81
C THR A 92 -10.61 -8.65 -0.45
N ARG A 93 -11.64 -8.71 -1.30
CA ARG A 93 -12.84 -9.51 -1.02
C ARG A 93 -12.57 -11.02 -1.02
N CYS A 94 -11.75 -11.50 -1.95
CA CYS A 94 -11.37 -12.91 -2.03
C CYS A 94 -10.50 -13.34 -0.84
N LEU A 95 -9.48 -12.57 -0.46
CA LEU A 95 -8.61 -12.94 0.66
C LEU A 95 -9.31 -12.85 2.02
N THR A 96 -10.34 -12.03 2.14
CA THR A 96 -11.19 -11.94 3.33
C THR A 96 -12.39 -12.89 3.30
N THR A 97 -12.43 -13.85 2.37
CA THR A 97 -13.55 -14.82 2.29
C THR A 97 -13.64 -15.67 3.55
N SER A 98 -14.87 -15.94 4.00
CA SER A 98 -15.17 -16.93 5.05
C SER A 98 -15.37 -18.35 4.51
N ARG A 99 -15.19 -18.55 3.20
CA ARG A 99 -15.33 -19.86 2.54
C ARG A 99 -14.04 -20.66 2.62
N ARG A 100 -14.18 -22.00 2.53
CA ARG A 100 -13.08 -22.97 2.64
C ARG A 100 -12.28 -22.71 3.92
N SER A 101 -10.95 -22.58 3.84
CA SER A 101 -10.08 -22.33 4.99
C SER A 101 -9.89 -20.84 5.31
N GLY A 102 -10.64 -19.94 4.65
CA GLY A 102 -10.50 -18.50 4.84
C GLY A 102 -10.99 -17.98 6.20
N PRO A 103 -10.66 -16.72 6.56
CA PRO A 103 -9.94 -15.74 5.75
C PRO A 103 -8.46 -16.09 5.57
N TYR A 104 -7.94 -15.79 4.38
CA TYR A 104 -6.53 -16.02 4.03
C TYR A 104 -5.64 -14.85 4.41
N PHE A 105 -6.24 -13.67 4.59
CA PHE A 105 -5.53 -12.47 4.99
C PHE A 105 -6.37 -11.64 5.97
N GLU A 106 -5.72 -11.17 7.02
CA GLU A 106 -6.26 -10.21 7.97
C GLU A 106 -5.56 -8.86 7.74
N PHE A 107 -6.31 -7.90 7.23
CA PHE A 107 -5.80 -6.56 6.93
C PHE A 107 -5.83 -5.69 8.18
N ALA A 108 -4.77 -4.91 8.39
CA ALA A 108 -4.83 -3.81 9.34
C ALA A 108 -5.66 -2.65 8.74
N ASP A 109 -6.28 -1.83 9.59
CA ASP A 109 -7.09 -0.68 9.14
C ASP A 109 -6.33 0.28 8.22
N ALA A 110 -5.01 0.42 8.41
CA ALA A 110 -4.16 1.28 7.59
C ALA A 110 -3.78 0.67 6.22
N GLU A 111 -4.08 -0.61 5.99
CA GLU A 111 -3.78 -1.34 4.75
C GLU A 111 -4.98 -1.39 3.80
N LEU A 112 -6.13 -0.86 4.22
CA LEU A 112 -7.33 -0.76 3.40
C LEU A 112 -7.73 0.71 3.20
N GLY A 113 -8.10 1.04 1.96
CA GLY A 113 -8.68 2.32 1.60
C GLY A 113 -9.91 2.12 0.71
N ASN A 114 -10.67 3.19 0.50
CA ASN A 114 -11.59 3.32 -0.63
C ASN A 114 -11.16 4.54 -1.43
N THR A 115 -10.24 4.33 -2.36
CA THR A 115 -9.45 5.41 -2.97
C THR A 115 -10.17 6.11 -4.11
N ASP A 116 -11.17 5.47 -4.72
CA ASP A 116 -12.04 6.07 -5.73
C ASP A 116 -13.48 6.33 -5.24
N GLY A 117 -13.80 5.95 -4.00
CA GLY A 117 -15.06 6.24 -3.32
C GLY A 117 -16.23 5.40 -3.81
N ASP A 118 -15.96 4.26 -4.45
CA ASP A 118 -16.97 3.45 -5.08
C ASP A 118 -17.55 2.38 -4.12
N ARG A 119 -18.53 1.63 -4.64
CA ARG A 119 -19.26 0.63 -3.86
C ARG A 119 -19.84 -0.44 -4.76
N ILE A 120 -20.08 -1.61 -4.19
CA ILE A 120 -20.77 -2.70 -4.86
C ILE A 120 -22.21 -2.26 -5.21
N VAL A 121 -22.63 -2.52 -6.45
CA VAL A 121 -23.98 -2.20 -6.94
C VAL A 121 -24.56 -3.37 -7.71
N GLY A 122 -25.84 -3.68 -7.46
CA GLY A 122 -26.57 -4.70 -8.20
C GLY A 122 -26.27 -6.14 -7.76
N VAL A 123 -25.50 -6.32 -6.69
CA VAL A 123 -25.21 -7.60 -6.06
C VAL A 123 -26.02 -7.70 -4.77
N ARG A 124 -26.89 -8.71 -4.65
CA ARG A 124 -27.72 -8.93 -3.45
C ARG A 124 -26.96 -9.55 -2.29
N GLU A 125 -26.02 -10.43 -2.60
CA GLU A 125 -25.17 -11.14 -1.66
C GLU A 125 -23.78 -11.23 -2.27
N ASP A 126 -22.74 -10.92 -1.49
CA ASP A 126 -21.37 -10.94 -1.97
C ASP A 126 -20.98 -12.37 -2.42
N PRO A 127 -20.76 -12.59 -3.74
CA PRO A 127 -20.45 -13.90 -4.28
C PRO A 127 -19.09 -14.42 -3.84
N THR A 128 -18.19 -13.58 -3.31
CA THR A 128 -16.89 -14.01 -2.79
C THR A 128 -17.00 -14.63 -1.39
N GLY A 129 -18.08 -14.34 -0.65
CA GLY A 129 -18.22 -14.74 0.75
C GLY A 129 -17.32 -13.95 1.71
N SER A 130 -16.87 -12.76 1.33
CA SER A 130 -16.08 -11.85 2.17
C SER A 130 -16.74 -11.59 3.51
N ILE A 131 -15.92 -11.50 4.56
CA ILE A 131 -16.34 -11.02 5.88
C ILE A 131 -16.55 -9.49 5.89
N ILE A 132 -16.09 -8.75 4.89
CA ILE A 132 -16.34 -7.30 4.74
C ILE A 132 -17.81 -7.12 4.37
N ARG A 133 -18.60 -6.66 5.35
CA ARG A 133 -20.07 -6.56 5.23
C ARG A 133 -20.56 -5.23 4.66
N ASN A 134 -19.73 -4.20 4.64
CA ASN A 134 -20.12 -2.94 4.02
C ASN A 134 -20.14 -3.08 2.48
N ALA A 135 -20.86 -2.16 1.84
CA ALA A 135 -20.95 -2.13 0.38
C ALA A 135 -19.72 -1.45 -0.26
N GLU A 136 -18.85 -0.83 0.52
CA GLU A 136 -17.64 -0.20 0.01
C GLU A 136 -16.73 -1.25 -0.63
N LEU A 137 -16.09 -0.87 -1.73
CA LEU A 137 -15.05 -1.69 -2.33
C LEU A 137 -13.74 -1.14 -1.82
N LEU A 138 -13.06 -1.96 -1.02
CA LEU A 138 -11.84 -1.55 -0.36
C LEU A 138 -10.66 -2.09 -1.17
N GLU A 139 -9.71 -1.21 -1.50
CA GLU A 139 -8.44 -1.61 -2.07
C GLU A 139 -7.42 -1.84 -0.97
N VAL A 140 -6.49 -2.76 -1.23
CA VAL A 140 -5.24 -2.79 -0.47
C VAL A 140 -4.47 -1.52 -0.81
N VAL A 141 -4.05 -0.77 0.21
CA VAL A 141 -3.23 0.43 0.05
C VAL A 141 -1.83 0.23 0.64
N ASP A 142 -0.86 0.88 0.02
CA ASP A 142 0.52 0.92 0.51
C ASP A 142 0.70 1.95 1.64
N ALA A 143 1.93 2.07 2.16
CA ALA A 143 2.26 2.98 3.25
C ALA A 143 2.13 4.49 2.93
N TRP A 144 1.81 4.85 1.68
CA TRP A 144 1.48 6.22 1.26
C TRP A 144 -0.02 6.39 0.96
N GLY A 145 -0.81 5.32 1.07
CA GLY A 145 -2.24 5.32 0.76
C GLY A 145 -2.53 5.18 -0.73
N ASN A 146 -1.54 4.74 -1.53
CA ASN A 146 -1.77 4.42 -2.94
C ASN A 146 -2.28 2.98 -3.06
N PRO A 147 -3.30 2.73 -3.89
CA PRO A 147 -3.80 1.37 -4.11
C PRO A 147 -2.70 0.48 -4.72
N VAL A 148 -2.55 -0.72 -4.17
CA VAL A 148 -1.75 -1.79 -4.74
C VAL A 148 -2.47 -2.33 -5.96
N ALA A 149 -1.80 -2.36 -7.11
CA ALA A 149 -2.31 -3.03 -8.29
C ALA A 149 -2.07 -4.53 -8.17
N TYR A 150 -3.15 -5.30 -8.36
CA TYR A 150 -3.12 -6.75 -8.44
C TYR A 150 -3.48 -7.21 -9.84
N LEU A 151 -2.60 -8.01 -10.45
CA LEU A 151 -2.77 -8.56 -11.78
C LEU A 151 -2.69 -10.08 -11.74
N HIS A 152 -3.82 -10.73 -12.00
CA HIS A 152 -3.91 -12.15 -12.35
C HIS A 152 -3.34 -12.38 -13.75
N ASN A 153 -2.70 -13.51 -14.03
CA ASN A 153 -2.10 -13.78 -15.35
C ASN A 153 -3.07 -13.58 -16.53
N ALA A 154 -4.35 -13.91 -16.34
CA ALA A 154 -5.42 -13.72 -17.32
C ALA A 154 -5.60 -12.27 -17.81
N VAL A 155 -5.11 -11.27 -17.06
CA VAL A 155 -5.20 -9.85 -17.43
C VAL A 155 -3.86 -9.21 -17.84
N TYR A 156 -2.76 -9.95 -17.91
CA TYR A 156 -1.44 -9.36 -18.22
C TYR A 156 -1.42 -8.56 -19.54
N GLY A 157 -2.09 -9.05 -20.59
CA GLY A 157 -2.21 -8.33 -21.87
C GLY A 157 -3.14 -7.12 -21.85
N GLN A 158 -3.99 -6.98 -20.82
CA GLN A 158 -4.94 -5.87 -20.67
C GLN A 158 -4.38 -4.80 -19.72
N GLY A 159 -3.63 -5.22 -18.71
CA GLY A 159 -3.20 -4.39 -17.59
C GLY A 159 -4.33 -4.13 -16.59
N ALA A 160 -4.02 -3.30 -15.60
CA ALA A 160 -4.92 -2.80 -14.59
C ALA A 160 -4.94 -1.27 -14.62
N SER A 161 -5.96 -0.68 -14.00
CA SER A 161 -6.03 0.77 -13.77
C SER A 161 -6.16 0.98 -12.27
N VAL A 162 -5.36 1.89 -11.72
CA VAL A 162 -5.40 2.23 -10.29
C VAL A 162 -5.55 3.73 -10.07
N SER A 163 -6.22 4.14 -8.99
CA SER A 163 -6.41 5.56 -8.69
C SER A 163 -5.23 6.14 -7.90
N LEU A 164 -4.31 6.79 -8.60
CA LEU A 164 -3.16 7.46 -8.00
C LEU A 164 -3.41 8.97 -7.85
N PRO A 165 -2.78 9.64 -6.87
CA PRO A 165 -2.75 11.10 -6.79
C PRO A 165 -2.35 11.74 -8.11
N ARG A 166 -2.99 12.86 -8.46
CA ARG A 166 -2.59 13.66 -9.62
C ARG A 166 -1.29 14.41 -9.34
N GLU A 167 -0.50 14.69 -10.38
CA GLU A 167 0.73 15.49 -10.27
C GLU A 167 0.47 16.93 -9.79
N ASP A 168 -0.71 17.47 -10.07
CA ASP A 168 -1.16 18.79 -9.59
C ASP A 168 -1.51 18.80 -8.08
N GLY A 169 -1.53 17.63 -7.43
CA GLY A 169 -1.88 17.45 -6.03
C GLY A 169 -3.39 17.53 -5.72
N GLU A 170 -4.23 17.74 -6.73
CA GLU A 170 -5.68 17.89 -6.55
C GLU A 170 -6.43 16.62 -6.95
N GLY A 171 -6.69 15.77 -5.96
CA GLY A 171 -7.46 14.54 -6.15
C GLY A 171 -6.67 13.42 -6.81
N ARG A 172 -7.40 12.45 -7.39
CA ARG A 172 -6.83 11.22 -7.96
C ARG A 172 -7.22 11.05 -9.42
N ALA A 173 -6.40 10.35 -10.19
CA ALA A 173 -6.65 10.01 -11.57
C ALA A 173 -6.34 8.53 -11.85
N PRO A 174 -6.98 7.92 -12.85
CA PRO A 174 -6.61 6.60 -13.34
C PRO A 174 -5.17 6.59 -13.89
N ALA A 175 -4.34 5.70 -13.34
CA ALA A 175 -3.02 5.38 -13.84
C ALA A 175 -3.00 3.92 -14.31
N ARG A 176 -2.41 3.67 -15.48
CA ARG A 176 -2.34 2.33 -16.06
C ARG A 176 -1.13 1.58 -15.52
N VAL A 177 -1.34 0.33 -15.13
CA VAL A 177 -0.32 -0.60 -14.67
C VAL A 177 -0.30 -1.80 -15.60
N GLU A 178 0.87 -2.11 -16.13
CA GLU A 178 1.06 -3.25 -17.03
C GLU A 178 1.87 -4.33 -16.32
N ALA A 179 1.60 -5.59 -16.68
CA ALA A 179 2.34 -6.71 -16.13
C ALA A 179 3.80 -6.67 -16.59
N ASP A 180 4.71 -6.90 -15.65
CA ASP A 180 6.15 -6.93 -15.90
C ASP A 180 6.53 -8.06 -16.86
N THR A 181 7.49 -7.77 -17.73
CA THR A 181 8.01 -8.70 -18.73
C THR A 181 9.49 -8.93 -18.54
N SER A 182 9.99 -10.08 -19.00
CA SER A 182 11.41 -10.37 -19.06
C SER A 182 12.04 -9.57 -20.20
N GLY A 183 12.97 -8.67 -19.90
CA GLY A 183 13.72 -7.94 -20.93
C GLY A 183 14.53 -8.82 -21.89
N LYS A 184 14.73 -10.12 -21.58
CA LYS A 184 15.42 -11.07 -22.46
C LYS A 184 14.49 -11.75 -23.46
N THR A 185 13.28 -12.12 -23.04
CA THR A 185 12.36 -12.95 -23.84
C THR A 185 11.11 -12.20 -24.30
N GLY A 186 10.82 -11.03 -23.72
CA GLY A 186 9.58 -10.29 -23.91
C GLY A 186 8.34 -10.96 -23.31
N GLN A 187 8.50 -12.12 -22.65
CA GLN A 187 7.40 -12.84 -22.00
C GLN A 187 7.07 -12.21 -20.65
N TYR A 188 5.79 -12.24 -20.26
CA TYR A 188 5.40 -11.83 -18.91
C TYR A 188 6.09 -12.69 -17.85
N ARG A 189 6.46 -12.06 -16.73
CA ARG A 189 6.92 -12.80 -15.55
C ARG A 189 5.72 -13.44 -14.85
N GLY A 190 5.91 -14.63 -14.27
CA GLY A 190 4.82 -15.34 -13.57
C GLY A 190 3.66 -15.69 -14.50
N LEU A 191 3.94 -16.33 -15.64
CA LEU A 191 2.97 -16.60 -16.72
C LEU A 191 1.69 -17.33 -16.26
N THR A 192 1.81 -18.10 -15.19
CA THR A 192 0.72 -18.89 -14.60
C THR A 192 0.30 -18.37 -13.22
N THR A 193 0.89 -17.27 -12.77
CA THR A 193 0.71 -16.75 -11.41
C THR A 193 0.11 -15.35 -11.45
N PHE A 194 0.58 -14.46 -10.59
CA PHE A 194 0.10 -13.10 -10.44
C PHE A 194 1.26 -12.13 -10.32
N GLN A 195 0.94 -10.84 -10.38
CA GLN A 195 1.85 -9.76 -10.03
C GLN A 195 1.16 -8.78 -9.08
N LEU A 196 1.92 -8.34 -8.08
CA LEU A 196 1.57 -7.27 -7.16
C LEU A 196 2.48 -6.08 -7.42
N TRP A 197 1.90 -4.90 -7.43
CA TRP A 197 2.61 -3.69 -7.81
C TRP A 197 2.14 -2.49 -6.95
N SER A 198 3.08 -1.72 -6.42
CA SER A 198 2.85 -0.47 -5.69
C SER A 198 3.65 0.63 -6.37
N ALA A 199 2.98 1.77 -6.64
CA ALA A 199 3.57 3.00 -7.16
C ALA A 199 4.54 3.66 -6.17
N GLY A 200 4.50 3.22 -4.90
CA GLY A 200 5.47 3.61 -3.91
C GLY A 200 5.47 5.13 -3.63
N PRO A 201 6.66 5.70 -3.31
CA PRO A 201 6.80 7.05 -2.77
C PRO A 201 6.41 8.20 -3.69
N ASP A 202 6.63 8.07 -5.01
CA ASP A 202 6.34 9.14 -5.97
C ASP A 202 4.89 9.11 -6.48
N ALA A 203 4.19 8.00 -6.22
CA ALA A 203 2.83 7.74 -6.66
C ALA A 203 2.64 7.79 -8.18
N LEU A 204 3.71 7.52 -8.93
CA LEU A 204 3.69 7.40 -10.39
C LEU A 204 3.83 5.94 -10.78
N ALA A 205 3.17 5.55 -11.87
CA ALA A 205 3.24 4.18 -12.35
C ALA A 205 4.35 3.95 -13.35
N GLY A 206 5.12 2.88 -13.16
CA GLY A 206 6.16 2.45 -14.09
C GLY A 206 7.52 3.09 -13.82
N THR A 207 7.74 3.66 -12.64
CA THR A 207 8.99 4.32 -12.25
C THR A 207 9.94 3.35 -11.53
N ASP A 208 11.17 3.81 -11.29
CA ASP A 208 12.23 2.99 -10.70
C ASP A 208 12.03 2.71 -9.20
N ASP A 209 11.18 3.48 -8.50
CA ASP A 209 10.87 3.27 -7.08
C ASP A 209 9.62 2.41 -6.83
N ASP A 210 8.97 1.93 -7.89
CA ASP A 210 7.92 0.94 -7.83
C ASP A 210 8.37 -0.31 -7.05
N ILE A 211 7.48 -0.81 -6.20
CA ILE A 211 7.71 -2.07 -5.49
C ILE A 211 6.88 -3.16 -6.17
N ARG A 212 7.55 -4.17 -6.71
CA ARG A 212 6.93 -5.23 -7.52
C ARG A 212 7.23 -6.61 -6.96
N ILE A 213 6.22 -7.47 -6.89
CA ILE A 213 6.34 -8.89 -6.57
C ILE A 213 5.64 -9.70 -7.65
N VAL A 214 6.28 -10.79 -8.07
CA VAL A 214 5.72 -11.78 -8.98
C VAL A 214 5.50 -13.06 -8.18
N GLY A 215 4.34 -13.68 -8.30
CA GLY A 215 4.06 -14.99 -7.69
C GLY A 215 4.99 -16.06 -8.22
N GLU A 216 5.37 -17.01 -7.37
CA GLU A 216 6.35 -18.06 -7.67
C GLU A 216 5.73 -19.32 -8.29
#